data_AF-A0AAW5C106-F1
#
_entry.id   AF-A0AAW5C106-F1
#
_cell.length_a   1.000
_cell.length_b   1.000
_cell.length_c   1.000
_cell.angle_alpha   90.00
_cell.angle_beta   90.00
_cell.angle_gamma   90.00
#
_symmetry.space_group_name_H-M   'P 1'
#
loop_
_entity.id
_entity.type
_entity.pdbx_description
1 polymer ?
#
loop_
_entity_poly.entity_id
_entity_poly.type
_entity_poly.pdbx_seq_one_letter_code
_entity_poly.pdbx_strand_id
1 'polypeptide(L)'
;MNQIQEGLYTVSKHAKERYAERCRDKGSVLDVQAYVAAHEDRIRDDVNQMIQHGRLVYSGKQRGPKGESILEVYIQGLWIILADQKARNVITLYRVNLGCGEDLDKTYMERMLEKLEQARSRYENTLEEVNAQNEEYRGIIETGNAQIREYRADIHKLEEMCEGYNMVISSNQVRVRRAADAMADIANTLIGKKTF
;
A
#
# COMPACT_ATOMS: atom_id res chain seq x y z
N MET A 1 13.46 13.71 -10.60
CA MET A 1 12.71 14.96 -10.38
C MET A 1 11.93 15.25 -11.66
N ASN A 2 10.67 14.82 -11.74
CA ASN A 2 9.83 15.13 -12.90
C ASN A 2 9.20 16.50 -12.68
N GLN A 3 9.70 17.52 -13.40
CA GLN A 3 8.97 18.75 -13.60
C GLN A 3 7.79 18.44 -14.53
N ILE A 4 6.60 18.29 -13.95
CA ILE A 4 5.37 18.27 -14.73
C ILE A 4 5.13 19.72 -15.16
N GLN A 5 5.14 19.98 -16.46
CA GLN A 5 4.53 21.19 -17.02
C GLN A 5 3.02 21.07 -16.79
N GLU A 6 2.55 21.71 -15.73
CA GLU A 6 1.19 21.59 -15.23
C GLU A 6 0.27 22.65 -15.86
N GLY A 7 -0.81 22.19 -16.50
CA GLY A 7 -1.90 23.07 -16.90
C GLY A 7 -2.53 23.76 -15.68
N LEU A 8 -3.03 24.98 -15.89
CA LEU A 8 -3.68 25.80 -14.85
C LEU A 8 -4.80 25.02 -14.15
N TYR A 9 -4.85 25.12 -12.82
CA TYR A 9 -5.96 24.61 -12.02
C TYR A 9 -7.22 25.42 -12.33
N THR A 10 -8.32 24.70 -12.47
CA THR A 10 -9.65 25.31 -12.39
C THR A 10 -9.90 25.77 -10.95
N VAL A 11 -10.57 26.91 -10.77
CA VAL A 11 -10.87 27.44 -9.43
C VAL A 11 -12.37 27.33 -9.21
N SER A 12 -12.76 26.55 -8.20
CA SER A 12 -14.17 26.34 -7.88
C SER A 12 -14.85 27.66 -7.48
N LYS A 13 -16.18 27.70 -7.64
CA LYS A 13 -17.00 28.83 -7.17
C LYS A 13 -16.76 29.12 -5.68
N HIS A 14 -16.68 28.07 -4.87
CA HIS A 14 -16.44 28.19 -3.44
C HIS A 14 -15.08 28.84 -3.14
N ALA A 15 -14.02 28.41 -3.81
CA ALA A 15 -12.68 29.00 -3.65
C ALA A 15 -12.64 30.48 -4.05
N LYS A 16 -13.33 30.88 -5.13
CA LYS A 16 -13.43 32.29 -5.55
C LYS A 16 -14.15 33.16 -4.52
N GLU A 17 -15.25 32.67 -3.96
CA GLU A 17 -16.00 33.36 -2.91
C GLU A 17 -15.13 33.54 -1.65
N ARG A 18 -14.42 32.49 -1.21
CA ARG A 18 -13.50 32.56 -0.06
C ARG A 18 -12.35 33.54 -0.28
N TYR A 19 -11.79 33.60 -1.49
CA TYR A 19 -10.78 34.58 -1.84
C TYR A 19 -11.33 36.01 -1.71
N ALA A 20 -12.49 36.26 -2.30
CA ALA A 20 -13.15 37.57 -2.30
C ALA A 20 -13.54 38.06 -0.89
N GLU A 21 -14.08 37.18 -0.04
CA GLU A 21 -14.39 37.48 1.37
C GLU A 21 -13.17 38.01 2.13
N ARG A 22 -11.99 37.41 1.89
CA ARG A 22 -10.78 37.64 2.68
C ARG A 22 -9.88 38.75 2.14
N CYS A 23 -9.97 39.07 0.86
CA CYS A 23 -9.25 40.21 0.28
C CYS A 23 -9.92 41.57 0.56
N ARG A 24 -11.16 41.59 1.05
CA ARG A 24 -11.96 42.82 1.15
C ARG A 24 -12.59 43.10 2.50
N ASP A 25 -12.49 42.20 3.48
CA ASP A 25 -13.19 42.32 4.78
C ASP A 25 -14.67 42.70 4.63
N LYS A 26 -15.31 42.23 3.55
CA LYS A 26 -16.70 42.56 3.22
C LYS A 26 -17.63 41.52 3.83
N GLY A 27 -18.60 41.96 4.63
CA GLY A 27 -19.52 41.09 5.35
C GLY A 27 -20.78 40.66 4.58
N SER A 28 -21.08 41.26 3.42
CA SER A 28 -22.31 40.97 2.66
C SER A 28 -22.08 39.99 1.51
N VAL A 29 -22.92 38.94 1.44
CA VAL A 29 -22.90 37.91 0.40
C VAL A 29 -23.07 38.51 -1.01
N LEU A 30 -23.88 39.56 -1.15
CA LEU A 30 -24.12 40.22 -2.44
C LEU A 30 -22.85 40.91 -2.96
N ASP A 31 -22.08 41.53 -2.07
CA ASP A 31 -20.84 42.21 -2.44
C ASP A 31 -19.74 41.21 -2.85
N VAL A 32 -19.70 40.05 -2.19
CA VAL A 32 -18.78 38.95 -2.53
C VAL A 32 -19.10 38.43 -3.92
N GLN A 33 -20.36 38.14 -4.22
CA GLN A 33 -20.77 37.62 -5.54
C GLN A 33 -20.53 38.64 -6.66
N ALA A 34 -20.86 39.91 -6.43
CA ALA A 34 -20.60 40.98 -7.40
C ALA A 34 -19.09 41.15 -7.65
N TYR A 35 -18.26 41.05 -6.60
CA TYR A 35 -16.81 41.13 -6.75
C TYR A 35 -16.24 39.96 -7.56
N VAL A 36 -16.68 38.72 -7.26
CA VAL A 36 -16.24 37.52 -7.98
C VAL A 36 -16.61 37.63 -9.46
N ALA A 37 -17.83 38.06 -9.79
CA ALA A 37 -18.25 38.25 -11.18
C ALA A 37 -17.42 39.30 -11.92
N ALA A 38 -17.03 40.38 -11.25
CA ALA A 38 -16.24 41.47 -11.84
C ALA A 38 -14.74 41.17 -11.96
N HIS A 39 -14.20 40.21 -11.20
CA HIS A 39 -12.76 39.94 -11.11
C HIS A 39 -12.40 38.46 -11.32
N GLU A 40 -13.25 37.69 -11.99
CA GLU A 40 -13.11 36.24 -12.06
C GLU A 40 -11.76 35.78 -12.60
N ASP A 41 -11.31 36.35 -13.72
CA ASP A 41 -10.04 35.95 -14.36
C ASP A 41 -8.85 36.30 -13.48
N ARG A 42 -8.84 37.49 -12.86
CA ARG A 42 -7.79 37.89 -11.93
C ARG A 42 -7.72 36.96 -10.71
N ILE A 43 -8.86 36.58 -10.14
CA ILE A 43 -8.90 35.62 -9.02
C ILE A 43 -8.32 34.27 -9.46
N ARG A 44 -8.65 33.82 -10.68
CA ARG A 44 -8.12 32.58 -11.23
C ARG A 44 -6.60 32.65 -11.38
N ASP A 45 -6.09 33.75 -11.91
CA ASP A 45 -4.65 33.95 -12.11
C ASP A 45 -3.92 34.04 -10.77
N ASP A 46 -4.41 34.85 -9.82
CA ASP A 46 -3.81 34.99 -8.49
C ASP A 46 -3.73 33.63 -7.77
N VAL A 47 -4.80 32.84 -7.80
CA VAL A 47 -4.84 31.51 -7.16
C VAL A 47 -3.89 30.52 -7.84
N ASN A 48 -3.82 30.54 -9.17
CA ASN A 48 -2.86 29.69 -9.90
C ASN A 48 -1.41 30.11 -9.63
N GLN A 49 -1.13 31.40 -9.50
CA GLN A 49 0.17 31.91 -9.08
C GLN A 49 0.51 31.46 -7.66
N MET A 50 -0.46 31.43 -6.74
CA MET A 50 -0.27 30.89 -5.38
C MET A 50 0.09 29.41 -5.38
N ILE A 51 -0.47 28.60 -6.29
CA ILE A 51 -0.12 27.19 -6.43
C ILE A 51 1.26 27.04 -7.09
N GLN A 52 1.51 27.78 -8.16
CA GLN A 52 2.76 27.74 -8.93
C GLN A 52 3.98 28.11 -8.09
N HIS A 53 3.84 29.13 -7.24
CA HIS A 53 4.92 29.61 -6.37
C HIS A 53 4.84 29.05 -4.94
N GLY A 54 3.73 28.41 -4.59
CA GLY A 54 3.50 27.82 -3.28
C GLY A 54 4.25 26.52 -3.08
N ARG A 55 4.53 26.21 -1.81
CA ARG A 55 5.10 24.92 -1.41
C ARG A 55 3.98 23.90 -1.30
N LEU A 56 4.06 22.80 -2.05
CA LEU A 56 3.26 21.60 -1.79
C LEU A 56 3.74 20.96 -0.48
N VAL A 57 2.87 20.92 0.53
CA VAL A 57 3.21 20.40 1.87
C VAL A 57 2.57 19.07 2.17
N TYR A 58 1.50 18.70 1.47
CA TYR A 58 0.85 17.41 1.65
C TYR A 58 0.21 16.98 0.34
N SER A 59 0.35 15.70 0.01
CA SER A 59 -0.41 15.01 -1.04
C SER A 59 -0.80 13.65 -0.50
N GLY A 60 -2.10 13.38 -0.41
CA GLY A 60 -2.56 12.14 0.20
C GLY A 60 -4.03 11.87 -0.03
N LYS A 61 -4.42 10.61 0.22
CA LYS A 61 -5.81 10.19 0.07
C LYS A 61 -6.67 10.85 1.15
N GLN A 62 -7.74 11.50 0.70
CA GLN A 62 -8.82 11.93 1.59
C GLN A 62 -10.10 11.19 1.21
N ARG A 63 -10.83 10.72 2.24
CA ARG A 63 -12.16 10.16 2.04
C ARG A 63 -13.15 11.30 1.86
N GLY A 64 -13.51 11.58 0.61
CA GLY A 64 -14.51 12.58 0.27
C GLY A 64 -15.92 11.96 0.16
N PRO A 65 -16.97 12.80 0.10
CA PRO A 65 -18.35 12.35 -0.12
C PRO A 65 -18.56 11.61 -1.46
N LYS A 66 -17.67 11.84 -2.44
CA LYS A 66 -17.74 11.29 -3.80
C LYS A 66 -16.73 10.15 -4.07
N GLY A 67 -16.04 9.65 -3.04
CA GLY A 67 -15.03 8.59 -3.14
C GLY A 67 -13.64 9.03 -2.68
N GLU A 68 -12.62 8.20 -2.98
CA GLU A 68 -11.20 8.53 -2.73
C GLU A 68 -10.70 9.56 -3.75
N SER A 69 -10.47 10.79 -3.29
CA SER A 69 -9.68 11.79 -4.03
C SER A 69 -8.31 11.96 -3.39
N ILE A 70 -7.34 12.38 -4.20
CA ILE A 70 -6.03 12.78 -3.68
C ILE A 70 -6.10 14.29 -3.45
N LEU A 71 -6.02 14.67 -2.19
CA LEU A 71 -5.98 16.06 -1.76
C LEU A 71 -4.52 16.53 -1.78
N GLU A 72 -4.29 17.66 -2.44
CA GLU A 72 -3.05 18.41 -2.35
C GLU A 72 -3.26 19.67 -1.51
N VAL A 73 -2.29 19.97 -0.65
CA VAL A 73 -2.28 21.17 0.18
C VAL A 73 -1.04 21.98 -0.18
N TYR A 74 -1.28 23.18 -0.70
CA TYR A 74 -0.24 24.16 -1.03
C TYR A 74 -0.25 25.28 -0.01
N ILE A 75 0.94 25.80 0.32
CA ILE A 75 1.11 26.94 1.22
C ILE A 75 1.92 28.03 0.51
N GLN A 76 1.38 29.25 0.49
CA GLN A 76 2.06 30.45 0.00
C GLN A 76 1.91 31.58 1.01
N GLY A 77 2.97 31.84 1.78
CA GLY A 77 2.91 32.75 2.93
C GLY A 77 1.88 32.27 3.96
N LEU A 78 0.85 33.09 4.21
CA LEU A 78 -0.26 32.75 5.11
C LEU A 78 -1.46 32.10 4.40
N TRP A 79 -1.37 31.89 3.09
CA TRP A 79 -2.44 31.24 2.33
C TRP A 79 -2.25 29.73 2.30
N ILE A 80 -3.32 29.01 2.60
CA ILE A 80 -3.43 27.57 2.47
C ILE A 80 -4.44 27.28 1.36
N ILE A 81 -4.05 26.48 0.38
CA ILE A 81 -4.82 26.15 -0.81
C ILE A 81 -5.03 24.64 -0.86
N LEU A 82 -6.29 24.22 -0.99
CA LEU A 82 -6.68 22.82 -1.11
C LEU A 82 -7.10 22.54 -2.56
N ALA A 83 -6.44 21.59 -3.18
CA ALA A 83 -6.72 21.19 -4.57
C ALA A 83 -6.95 19.69 -4.69
N ASP A 84 -7.84 19.32 -5.61
CA ASP A 84 -7.96 17.93 -6.07
C ASP A 84 -6.92 17.69 -7.18
N GLN A 85 -6.04 16.72 -6.94
CA GLN A 85 -4.98 16.38 -7.88
C GLN A 85 -5.52 15.85 -9.22
N LYS A 86 -6.55 15.00 -9.18
CA LYS A 86 -7.10 14.34 -10.38
C LYS A 86 -7.91 15.31 -11.22
N ALA A 87 -8.79 16.06 -10.56
CA ALA A 87 -9.68 17.01 -11.24
C ALA A 87 -8.98 18.33 -11.59
N ARG A 88 -7.74 18.56 -11.13
CA ARG A 88 -7.01 19.83 -11.29
C ARG A 88 -7.89 21.02 -10.90
N ASN A 89 -8.54 20.92 -9.74
CA ASN A 89 -9.51 21.89 -9.28
C ASN A 89 -9.21 22.35 -7.85
N VAL A 90 -9.12 23.66 -7.65
CA VAL A 90 -9.01 24.27 -6.32
C VAL A 90 -10.36 24.17 -5.64
N ILE A 91 -10.41 23.36 -4.59
CA ILE A 91 -11.61 23.09 -3.79
C ILE A 91 -11.91 24.31 -2.91
N THR A 92 -10.90 24.78 -2.20
CA THR A 92 -11.03 25.92 -1.28
C THR A 92 -9.66 26.51 -0.97
N LEU A 93 -9.65 27.69 -0.38
CA LEU A 93 -8.46 28.36 0.10
C LEU A 93 -8.82 29.24 1.30
N TYR A 94 -7.86 29.43 2.19
CA TYR A 94 -8.02 30.31 3.33
C TYR A 94 -6.70 30.97 3.72
N ARG A 95 -6.80 32.18 4.28
CA ARG A 95 -5.68 32.90 4.88
C ARG A 95 -5.68 32.64 6.38
N VAL A 96 -4.53 32.26 6.93
CA VAL A 96 -4.34 32.20 8.37
C VAL A 96 -4.40 33.61 8.94
N ASN A 97 -5.31 33.79 9.88
CA ASN A 97 -5.49 35.01 10.66
C ASN A 97 -6.03 34.63 12.04
N LEU A 98 -5.17 34.66 13.05
CA LEU A 98 -5.49 34.34 14.44
C LEU A 98 -6.06 35.55 15.21
N GLY A 99 -6.13 36.73 14.58
CA GLY A 99 -6.62 37.96 15.20
C GLY A 99 -5.64 38.61 16.19
N CYS A 100 -4.40 38.14 16.25
CA CYS A 100 -3.37 38.60 17.19
C CYS A 100 -2.16 39.26 16.50
N GLY A 101 -2.30 39.63 15.22
CA GLY A 101 -1.24 40.23 14.42
C GLY A 101 -0.51 39.24 13.51
N GLU A 102 0.03 39.74 12.40
CA GLU A 102 0.60 38.93 11.31
C GLU A 102 1.85 38.16 11.74
N ASP A 103 2.61 38.65 12.71
CA ASP A 103 3.82 37.98 13.21
C ASP A 103 3.48 36.67 13.93
N LEU A 104 2.36 36.64 14.66
CA LEU A 104 1.89 35.40 15.29
C LEU A 104 1.39 34.41 14.25
N ASP A 105 0.69 34.88 13.22
CA ASP A 105 0.21 34.04 12.12
C ASP A 105 1.38 33.36 11.39
N LYS A 106 2.46 34.12 11.11
CA LYS A 106 3.69 33.60 10.51
C LYS A 106 4.35 32.56 11.41
N THR A 107 4.52 32.88 12.69
CA THR A 107 5.10 31.95 13.68
C THR A 107 4.29 30.66 13.80
N TYR A 108 2.96 30.76 13.80
CA TYR A 108 2.07 29.60 13.81
C TYR A 108 2.28 28.73 12.58
N MET A 109 2.30 29.33 11.39
CA MET A 109 2.52 28.62 10.13
C MET A 109 3.87 27.91 10.09
N GLU A 110 4.95 28.59 10.49
CA GLU A 110 6.29 28.01 10.57
C GLU A 110 6.34 26.79 11.50
N ARG A 111 5.76 26.89 12.70
CA ARG A 111 5.68 25.77 13.64
C ARG A 111 4.86 24.60 13.11
N MET A 112 3.78 24.87 12.39
CA MET A 112 2.95 23.82 11.79
C MET A 112 3.66 23.12 10.64
N LEU A 113 4.41 23.87 9.82
CA LEU A 113 5.26 23.32 8.77
C LEU A 113 6.37 22.45 9.35
N GLU A 114 7.02 22.89 10.44
CA GLU A 114 8.04 22.12 11.14
C GLU A 114 7.47 20.80 11.67
N LYS A 115 6.31 20.85 12.33
CA LYS A 115 5.62 19.64 12.81
C LYS A 115 5.28 18.68 11.67
N LEU A 116 4.86 19.21 10.52
CA LEU A 116 4.55 18.41 9.35
C LEU A 116 5.81 17.73 8.80
N GLU A 117 6.93 18.45 8.71
CA GLU A 117 8.21 17.88 8.27
C GLU A 117 8.72 16.80 9.23
N GLN A 118 8.61 17.03 10.54
CA GLN A 118 8.94 16.01 11.54
C GLN A 118 8.06 14.76 11.40
N ALA A 119 6.74 14.94 11.18
CA ALA A 119 5.83 13.82 10.96
C ALA A 119 6.15 13.06 9.66
N ARG A 120 6.53 13.78 8.60
CA ARG A 120 6.97 13.20 7.33
C ARG A 120 8.23 12.38 7.50
N SER A 121 9.26 12.93 8.14
CA SER A 121 10.51 12.20 8.40
C SER A 121 10.27 10.93 9.24
N ARG A 122 9.42 11.01 10.27
CA ARG A 122 9.02 9.82 11.05
C ARG A 122 8.33 8.77 10.19
N TYR A 123 7.42 9.19 9.31
CA TYR A 123 6.74 8.29 8.38
C TYR A 123 7.73 7.61 7.44
N GLU A 124 8.65 8.36 6.82
CA GLU A 124 9.67 7.83 5.91
C GLU A 124 10.59 6.82 6.63
N ASN A 125 11.09 7.15 7.82
CA ASN A 125 11.91 6.22 8.62
C ASN A 125 11.14 4.94 8.97
N THR A 126 9.88 5.07 9.40
CA THR A 126 9.04 3.92 9.75
C THR A 126 8.79 3.03 8.52
N LEU A 127 8.57 3.65 7.36
CA LEU A 127 8.37 2.95 6.11
C LEU A 127 9.62 2.14 5.70
N GLU A 128 10.81 2.74 5.84
CA GLU A 128 12.08 2.05 5.59
C GLU A 128 12.30 0.88 6.55
N GLU A 129 12.11 1.09 7.86
CA GLU A 129 12.25 0.05 8.88
C GLU A 129 11.31 -1.13 8.62
N VAL A 130 10.04 -0.86 8.33
CA VAL A 130 9.03 -1.90 8.04
C VAL A 130 9.37 -2.65 6.76
N ASN A 131 9.83 -1.95 5.71
CA ASN A 131 10.22 -2.60 4.47
C ASN A 131 11.44 -3.52 4.66
N ALA A 132 12.44 -3.08 5.43
CA ALA A 132 13.60 -3.91 5.76
C ALA A 132 13.20 -5.17 6.53
N GLN A 133 12.35 -5.03 7.56
CA GLN A 133 11.83 -6.18 8.33
C GLN A 133 11.03 -7.15 7.46
N ASN A 134 10.17 -6.64 6.56
CA ASN A 134 9.39 -7.47 5.66
C ASN A 134 10.29 -8.29 4.71
N GLU A 135 11.38 -7.69 4.23
CA GLU A 135 12.31 -8.38 3.35
C GLU A 135 13.09 -9.48 4.10
N GLU A 136 13.49 -9.22 5.34
CA GLU A 136 14.08 -10.23 6.22
C GLU A 136 13.12 -11.42 6.43
N TYR A 137 11.85 -11.15 6.77
CA TYR A 137 10.84 -12.20 6.95
C TYR A 137 10.57 -12.99 5.68
N ARG A 138 10.58 -12.34 4.51
CA ARG A 138 10.48 -13.04 3.21
C ARG A 138 11.65 -14.01 3.01
N GLY A 139 12.88 -13.59 3.30
CA GLY A 139 14.05 -14.46 3.22
C GLY A 139 13.96 -15.68 4.13
N ILE A 140 13.45 -15.51 5.36
CA ILE A 140 13.20 -16.62 6.29
C ILE A 140 12.16 -17.59 5.73
N ILE A 141 11.06 -17.07 5.18
CA ILE A 141 10.00 -17.87 4.57
C ILE A 141 10.53 -18.66 3.36
N GLU A 142 11.33 -18.04 2.50
CA GLU A 142 11.93 -18.70 1.34
C GLU A 142 12.87 -19.84 1.76
N THR A 143 13.71 -19.60 2.77
CA THR A 143 14.61 -20.60 3.34
C THR A 143 13.82 -21.77 3.94
N GLY A 144 12.78 -21.48 4.74
CA GLY A 144 11.91 -22.52 5.30
C GLY A 144 11.19 -23.33 4.23
N ASN A 145 10.71 -22.68 3.16
CA ASN A 145 10.09 -23.36 2.03
C ASN A 145 11.08 -24.25 1.26
N ALA A 146 12.34 -23.85 1.15
CA ALA A 146 13.38 -24.69 0.55
C ALA A 146 13.63 -25.96 1.39
N GLN A 147 13.75 -25.82 2.70
CA GLN A 147 13.92 -26.95 3.62
C GLN A 147 12.71 -27.90 3.58
N ILE A 148 11.48 -27.36 3.55
CA ILE A 148 10.27 -28.18 3.40
C ILE A 148 10.30 -29.02 2.12
N ARG A 149 10.77 -28.46 1.00
CA ARG A 149 10.89 -29.20 -0.26
C ARG A 149 11.92 -30.33 -0.16
N GLU A 150 13.06 -30.06 0.46
CA GLU A 150 14.11 -31.06 0.68
C GLU A 150 13.62 -32.22 1.55
N TYR A 151 13.02 -31.92 2.71
CA TYR A 151 12.47 -32.95 3.58
C TYR A 151 11.36 -33.76 2.93
N ARG A 152 10.51 -33.14 2.10
CA ARG A 152 9.51 -33.89 1.32
C ARG A 152 10.15 -34.85 0.33
N ALA A 153 11.24 -34.45 -0.34
CA ALA A 153 11.95 -35.32 -1.25
C ALA A 153 12.59 -36.51 -0.52
N ASP A 154 13.12 -36.28 0.68
CA ASP A 154 13.71 -37.36 1.48
C ASP A 154 12.66 -38.31 2.06
N ILE A 155 11.52 -37.78 2.53
CA ILE A 155 10.36 -38.61 2.90
C ILE A 155 9.96 -39.52 1.74
N HIS A 156 9.87 -38.96 0.52
CA HIS A 156 9.48 -39.73 -0.64
C HIS A 156 10.46 -40.88 -0.95
N LYS A 157 11.77 -40.64 -0.89
CA LYS A 157 12.78 -41.69 -1.06
C LYS A 157 12.64 -42.80 -0.02
N LEU A 158 12.37 -42.44 1.24
CA LEU A 158 12.18 -43.41 2.31
C LEU A 158 10.91 -44.24 2.10
N GLU A 159 9.84 -43.63 1.60
CA GLU A 159 8.61 -44.35 1.21
C GLU A 159 8.89 -45.36 0.09
N GLU A 160 9.60 -44.95 -0.98
CA GLU A 160 10.00 -45.85 -2.07
C GLU A 160 10.84 -47.04 -1.58
N MET A 161 11.79 -46.79 -0.66
CA MET A 161 12.60 -47.86 -0.06
C MET A 161 11.74 -48.84 0.74
N CYS A 162 10.80 -48.35 1.55
CA CYS A 162 9.87 -49.18 2.31
C CYS A 162 9.00 -50.05 1.40
N GLU A 163 8.47 -49.49 0.31
CA GLU A 163 7.73 -50.25 -0.70
C GLU A 163 8.60 -51.35 -1.34
N GLY A 164 9.83 -51.01 -1.71
CA GLY A 164 10.82 -51.96 -2.21
C GLY A 164 11.05 -53.14 -1.26
N TYR A 165 11.27 -52.86 0.02
CA TYR A 165 11.46 -53.91 1.02
C TYR A 165 10.21 -54.76 1.23
N ASN A 166 9.01 -54.16 1.22
CA ASN A 166 7.75 -54.91 1.32
C ASN A 166 7.54 -55.87 0.14
N MET A 167 7.93 -55.49 -1.07
CA MET A 167 7.91 -56.38 -2.23
C MET A 167 8.87 -57.57 -2.05
N VAL A 168 10.08 -57.32 -1.54
CA VAL A 168 11.07 -58.38 -1.25
C VAL A 168 10.55 -59.34 -0.19
N ILE A 169 9.96 -58.83 0.90
CA ILE A 169 9.34 -59.65 1.95
C ILE A 169 8.25 -60.54 1.35
N SER A 170 7.36 -59.97 0.55
CA SER A 170 6.26 -60.70 -0.10
C SER A 170 6.78 -61.80 -1.02
N SER A 171 7.82 -61.51 -1.82
CA SER A 171 8.48 -62.50 -2.67
C SER A 171 9.12 -63.64 -1.87
N ASN A 172 9.79 -63.32 -0.76
CA ASN A 172 10.37 -64.32 0.13
C ASN A 172 9.30 -65.21 0.76
N GLN A 173 8.14 -64.67 1.15
CA GLN A 173 7.01 -65.47 1.65
C GLN A 173 6.51 -66.47 0.60
N VAL A 174 6.43 -66.08 -0.67
CA VAL A 174 6.06 -66.99 -1.77
C VAL A 174 7.10 -68.10 -1.94
N ARG A 175 8.40 -67.77 -1.87
CA ARG A 175 9.48 -68.77 -1.94
C ARG A 175 9.39 -69.80 -0.81
N VAL A 176 9.10 -69.36 0.41
CA VAL A 176 8.90 -70.25 1.56
C VAL A 176 7.70 -71.17 1.34
N ARG A 177 6.56 -70.64 0.85
CA ARG A 177 5.38 -71.46 0.52
C ARG A 177 5.69 -72.54 -0.51
N ARG A 178 6.35 -72.17 -1.62
CA ARG A 178 6.75 -73.14 -2.65
C ARG A 178 7.66 -74.25 -2.12
N ALA A 179 8.59 -73.90 -1.23
CA ALA A 179 9.45 -74.89 -0.60
C ALA A 179 8.64 -75.82 0.33
N ALA A 180 7.67 -75.29 1.08
CA ALA A 180 6.78 -76.08 1.91
C ALA A 180 5.87 -77.01 1.07
N ASP A 181 5.33 -76.53 -0.04
CA ASP A 181 4.52 -77.33 -0.97
C ASP A 181 5.36 -78.49 -1.55
N ALA A 182 6.59 -78.21 -2.00
CA ALA A 182 7.49 -79.24 -2.50
C ALA A 182 7.84 -80.29 -1.42
N MET A 183 8.05 -79.87 -0.18
CA MET A 183 8.23 -80.80 0.94
C MET A 183 6.99 -81.67 1.18
N ALA A 184 5.79 -81.08 1.10
CA ALA A 184 4.54 -81.79 1.26
C ALA A 184 4.31 -82.81 0.13
N ASP A 185 4.64 -82.47 -1.11
CA ASP A 185 4.55 -83.37 -2.27
C ASP A 185 5.46 -84.60 -2.11
N ILE A 186 6.70 -84.39 -1.66
CA ILE A 186 7.64 -85.49 -1.36
C ILE A 186 7.10 -86.38 -0.24
N ALA A 187 6.60 -85.78 0.84
CA ALA A 187 6.00 -86.51 1.96
C ALA A 187 4.78 -87.32 1.52
N ASN A 188 3.88 -86.74 0.71
CA ASN A 188 2.69 -87.39 0.15
C ASN A 188 3.07 -88.60 -0.74
N THR A 189 4.13 -88.44 -1.53
CA THR A 189 4.68 -89.53 -2.36
C THR A 189 5.21 -90.67 -1.48
N LEU A 190 5.94 -90.37 -0.40
CA LEU A 190 6.47 -91.37 0.53
C LEU A 190 5.38 -92.18 1.23
N ILE A 191 4.28 -91.54 1.63
CA ILE A 191 3.16 -92.21 2.34
C ILE A 191 2.16 -92.90 1.39
N GLY A 192 2.45 -92.97 0.09
CA GLY A 192 1.63 -93.65 -0.89
C GLY A 192 0.26 -93.00 -1.16
N LYS A 193 0.07 -91.74 -0.75
CA LYS A 193 -1.16 -90.99 -1.10
C LYS A 193 -0.99 -90.41 -2.50
N LYS A 194 -1.71 -90.97 -3.48
CA LYS A 194 -1.89 -90.31 -4.78
C LYS A 194 -2.74 -89.06 -4.58
N THR A 195 -2.13 -87.88 -4.71
CA THR A 195 -2.83 -86.61 -4.86
C THR A 195 -3.56 -86.59 -6.21
N PHE A 196 -4.89 -86.46 -6.19
CA PHE A 196 -5.74 -86.16 -7.36
C PHE A 196 -5.88 -84.65 -7.53
#